data_AF-A0A7S3GNU5-F1
#
_entry.id   AF-A0A7S3GNU5-F1
#
_cell.length_a   1.000
_cell.length_b   1.000
_cell.length_c   1.000
_cell.angle_alpha   90.00
_cell.angle_beta   90.00
_cell.angle_gamma   90.00
#
_symmetry.space_group_name_H-M   'P 1'
#
loop_
_entity.id
_entity.type
_entity.pdbx_description
1 polymer ?
#
loop_
_entity_poly.entity_id
_entity_poly.type
_entity_poly.pdbx_seq_one_letter_code
_entity_poly.pdbx_strand_id
1 'polypeptide(L)'
;MFAKAFVFVLLFIGVCAAVDQLLFTGKYSDPNHPGCARSVIRTSGSDGQVYGADAAGGEGVACDGSTDVKWGPLSAAIDGLKLVVDFSPKGGPSNLNGTYSVERNAIVWQDGNAWTKIN
;
A
#
# COMPACT_ATOMS: atom_id res chain seq x y z
N MET A 1 -46.69 27.26 -24.88
CA MET A 1 -45.79 27.03 -23.72
C MET A 1 -45.14 25.68 -23.91
N PHE A 2 -43.86 25.64 -24.30
CA PHE A 2 -43.10 24.38 -24.43
C PHE A 2 -41.80 24.55 -23.65
N ALA A 3 -41.70 23.89 -22.50
CA ALA A 3 -40.48 23.85 -21.72
C ALA A 3 -39.54 22.79 -22.31
N LYS A 4 -38.38 23.22 -22.82
CA LYS A 4 -37.30 22.32 -23.22
C LYS A 4 -36.59 21.82 -21.96
N ALA A 5 -36.67 20.53 -21.70
CA ALA A 5 -35.84 19.88 -20.67
C ALA A 5 -34.38 19.86 -21.14
N PHE A 6 -33.51 20.56 -20.42
CA PHE A 6 -32.07 20.45 -20.56
C PHE A 6 -31.62 19.17 -19.84
N VAL A 7 -31.23 18.15 -20.59
CA VAL A 7 -30.54 16.99 -20.04
C VAL A 7 -29.07 17.37 -19.85
N PHE A 8 -28.66 17.53 -18.60
CA PHE A 8 -27.25 17.69 -18.23
C PHE A 8 -26.60 16.30 -18.22
N VAL A 9 -25.98 15.91 -19.33
CA VAL A 9 -25.06 14.77 -19.34
C VAL A 9 -23.76 15.24 -18.69
N LEU A 10 -23.59 14.93 -17.41
CA LEU A 10 -22.30 15.04 -16.72
C LEU A 10 -21.36 13.98 -17.34
N LEU A 11 -20.59 14.41 -18.33
CA LEU A 11 -19.46 13.65 -18.84
C LEU A 11 -18.43 13.60 -17.70
N PHE A 12 -18.30 12.46 -17.02
CA PHE A 12 -17.19 12.20 -16.09
C PHE A 12 -15.90 12.08 -16.91
N ILE A 13 -15.27 13.22 -17.20
CA ILE A 13 -14.00 13.28 -17.90
C ILE A 13 -12.92 12.71 -16.98
N GLY A 14 -12.58 11.43 -17.15
CA GLY A 14 -11.22 10.88 -17.03
C GLY A 14 -10.26 11.39 -15.95
N VAL A 15 -10.67 11.60 -14.70
CA VAL A 15 -9.73 11.93 -13.60
C VAL A 15 -9.10 10.68 -12.96
N CYS A 16 -9.50 9.47 -13.35
CA CYS A 16 -9.10 8.22 -12.68
C CYS A 16 -7.57 7.96 -12.67
N ALA A 17 -6.84 8.38 -13.71
CA ALA A 17 -5.43 8.04 -13.86
C ALA A 17 -4.46 8.83 -12.94
N ALA A 18 -4.82 10.06 -12.54
CA ALA A 18 -3.92 10.90 -11.74
C ALA A 18 -4.01 10.60 -10.23
N VAL A 19 -5.15 10.11 -9.75
CA VAL A 19 -5.36 9.72 -8.34
C VAL A 19 -4.75 8.35 -8.01
N ASP A 20 -4.52 7.50 -9.01
CA ASP A 20 -3.99 6.15 -8.83
C ASP A 20 -2.47 6.12 -8.54
N GLN A 21 -1.71 7.08 -9.08
CA GLN A 21 -0.24 6.99 -9.13
C GLN A 21 0.45 7.03 -7.76
N LEU A 22 -0.19 7.57 -6.72
CA LEU A 22 0.43 7.76 -5.39
C LEU A 22 -0.35 7.13 -4.24
N LEU A 23 -1.41 6.38 -4.53
CA LEU A 23 -2.29 5.85 -3.48
C LEU A 23 -1.50 4.99 -2.48
N PHE A 24 -0.75 4.04 -3.01
CA PHE A 24 0.12 3.17 -2.23
C PHE A 24 1.42 3.84 -1.76
N THR A 25 1.91 4.88 -2.43
CA THR A 25 3.18 5.50 -2.04
C THR A 25 3.06 6.15 -0.65
N GLY A 26 3.95 5.79 0.27
CA GLY A 26 3.98 6.35 1.62
C GLY A 26 4.54 5.41 2.67
N LYS A 27 4.45 5.84 3.92
CA LYS A 27 4.81 5.04 5.09
C LYS A 27 3.58 4.44 5.73
N TYR A 28 3.74 3.26 6.33
CA TYR A 28 2.67 2.52 6.97
C TYR A 28 3.10 1.96 8.31
N SER A 29 2.18 1.95 9.26
CA SER A 29 2.27 1.18 10.49
C SER A 29 1.77 -0.24 10.24
N ASP A 30 2.55 -1.23 10.69
CA ASP A 30 2.22 -2.65 10.63
C ASP A 30 1.98 -3.14 12.07
N PRO A 31 0.76 -3.55 12.45
CA PRO A 31 0.46 -3.95 13.82
C PRO A 31 1.25 -5.18 14.26
N ASN A 32 1.66 -6.04 13.33
CA ASN A 32 2.50 -7.20 13.64
C ASN A 32 3.96 -6.82 13.91
N HIS A 33 4.38 -5.60 13.55
CA HIS A 33 5.71 -5.09 13.84
C HIS A 33 5.63 -3.65 14.39
N PRO A 34 5.26 -3.49 15.68
CA PRO A 34 5.06 -2.19 16.29
C PRO A 34 6.29 -1.27 16.16
N GLY A 35 6.09 0.00 15.83
CA GLY A 35 7.21 0.95 15.65
C GLY A 35 8.09 0.70 14.41
N CYS A 36 7.89 -0.40 13.69
CA CYS A 36 8.67 -0.77 12.51
C CYS A 36 7.97 -0.36 11.21
N ALA A 37 8.06 0.93 10.86
CA ALA A 37 7.34 1.46 9.70
C ALA A 37 7.72 0.74 8.38
N ARG A 38 6.70 0.51 7.55
CA ARG A 38 6.83 -0.02 6.19
C ARG A 38 6.81 1.14 5.21
N SER A 39 7.56 1.06 4.12
CA SER A 39 7.54 2.06 3.07
C SER A 39 7.20 1.41 1.75
N VAL A 40 6.23 1.98 1.04
CA VAL A 40 5.90 1.57 -0.32
C VAL A 40 6.21 2.73 -1.26
N ILE A 41 6.88 2.44 -2.37
CA ILE A 41 7.25 3.41 -3.39
C ILE A 41 6.81 2.85 -4.74
N ARG A 42 5.99 3.59 -5.49
CA ARG A 42 5.74 3.29 -6.91
C ARG A 42 6.93 3.75 -7.73
N THR A 43 7.57 2.84 -8.45
CA THR A 43 8.76 3.12 -9.28
C THR A 43 8.39 3.35 -10.74
N SER A 44 7.31 2.72 -11.22
CA SER A 44 6.81 2.87 -12.59
C SER A 44 5.29 2.64 -12.63
N GLY A 45 4.67 2.82 -13.79
CA GLY A 45 3.23 2.66 -14.01
C GLY A 45 2.63 1.43 -13.32
N SER A 46 3.25 0.25 -13.36
CA SER A 46 2.77 -0.95 -12.66
C SER A 46 3.74 -1.50 -11.62
N ASP A 47 4.92 -0.90 -11.47
CA ASP A 47 5.98 -1.42 -10.63
C ASP A 47 6.12 -0.59 -9.35
N GLY A 48 6.42 -1.27 -8.26
CA GLY A 48 6.72 -0.68 -6.97
C GLY A 48 7.79 -1.43 -6.21
N GLN A 49 8.18 -0.85 -5.09
CA GLN A 49 9.13 -1.42 -4.15
C GLN A 49 8.62 -1.26 -2.72
N VAL A 50 8.84 -2.27 -1.89
CA VAL A 50 8.51 -2.26 -0.47
C VAL A 50 9.76 -2.39 0.37
N TYR A 51 9.85 -1.58 1.43
CA TYR A 51 10.95 -1.54 2.38
C TYR A 51 10.41 -1.57 3.81
N GLY A 52 11.28 -1.91 4.75
CA GLY A 52 10.99 -1.79 6.17
C GLY A 52 12.17 -2.24 7.02
N ALA A 53 11.90 -2.40 8.30
CA ALA A 53 12.80 -3.06 9.24
C ALA A 53 11.97 -3.95 10.16
N ASP A 54 12.54 -5.00 10.73
CA ASP A 54 11.88 -5.76 11.80
C ASP A 54 12.76 -5.67 13.05
N ALA A 55 12.15 -5.66 14.23
CA ALA A 55 12.92 -5.75 15.47
C ALA A 55 13.73 -7.05 15.49
N ALA A 56 14.91 -7.06 16.13
CA ALA A 56 15.74 -8.26 16.25
C ALA A 56 15.00 -9.44 16.92
N GLY A 57 14.02 -9.15 17.78
CA GLY A 57 13.16 -10.14 18.42
C GLY A 57 12.05 -10.72 17.55
N GLY A 58 11.87 -10.24 16.31
CA GLY A 58 10.89 -10.73 15.36
C GLY A 58 9.50 -10.08 15.49
N GLU A 59 8.48 -10.83 15.07
CA GLU A 59 7.08 -10.38 15.05
C GLU A 59 6.55 -10.08 16.47
N GLY A 60 5.72 -9.06 16.60
CA GLY A 60 5.14 -8.58 17.86
C GLY A 60 6.10 -7.76 18.73
N VAL A 61 7.39 -7.75 18.42
CA VAL A 61 8.40 -6.96 19.12
C VAL A 61 8.53 -5.59 18.48
N ALA A 62 8.54 -4.54 19.30
CA ALA A 62 8.65 -3.19 18.80
C ALA A 62 10.07 -2.87 18.32
N CYS A 63 10.20 -2.14 17.21
CA CYS A 63 11.49 -1.60 16.79
C CYS A 63 12.06 -0.63 17.83
N ASP A 64 13.35 -0.76 18.13
CA ASP A 64 14.05 0.03 19.15
C ASP A 64 14.97 1.11 18.54
N GLY A 65 15.13 1.12 17.21
CA GLY A 65 15.99 2.04 16.47
C GLY A 65 17.48 1.72 16.50
N SER A 66 17.89 0.65 17.20
CA SER A 66 19.28 0.27 17.46
C SER A 66 19.64 -1.14 16.98
N THR A 67 18.74 -2.12 17.15
CA THR A 67 18.95 -3.52 16.77
C THR A 67 18.09 -3.95 15.57
N ASP A 68 17.25 -3.05 15.06
CA ASP A 68 16.33 -3.32 13.97
C ASP A 68 17.04 -3.80 12.69
N VAL A 69 16.52 -4.87 12.10
CA VAL A 69 17.03 -5.49 10.89
C VAL A 69 16.29 -4.91 9.69
N LYS A 70 16.97 -4.06 8.92
CA LYS A 70 16.44 -3.45 7.69
C LYS A 70 16.33 -4.46 6.56
N TRP A 71 15.30 -4.32 5.74
CA TRP A 71 15.05 -5.16 4.58
C TRP A 71 14.46 -4.37 3.40
N GLY A 72 14.51 -4.98 2.21
CA GLY A 72 14.09 -4.40 0.95
C GLY A 72 15.26 -3.88 0.09
N PRO A 73 15.00 -3.46 -1.15
CA PRO A 73 13.69 -3.40 -1.80
C PRO A 73 13.12 -4.79 -2.08
N LEU A 74 11.85 -5.00 -1.75
CA LEU A 74 11.06 -6.12 -2.23
C LEU A 74 10.26 -5.69 -3.45
N SER A 75 10.16 -6.56 -4.45
CA SER A 75 9.40 -6.28 -5.67
C SER A 75 7.91 -6.17 -5.37
N ALA A 76 7.25 -5.18 -5.95
CA ALA A 76 5.82 -4.99 -5.88
C ALA A 76 5.22 -4.76 -7.28
N ALA A 77 4.09 -5.40 -7.56
CA ALA A 77 3.25 -5.11 -8.72
C ALA A 77 2.00 -4.36 -8.27
N ILE A 78 1.64 -3.28 -8.96
CA ILE A 78 0.49 -2.42 -8.65
C ILE A 78 -0.45 -2.38 -9.85
N ASP A 79 -1.74 -2.65 -9.58
CA ASP A 79 -2.83 -2.58 -10.54
C ASP A 79 -4.07 -1.97 -9.88
N GLY A 80 -4.31 -0.68 -10.14
CA GLY A 80 -5.35 0.11 -9.48
C GLY A 80 -5.22 0.05 -7.95
N LEU A 81 -6.26 -0.47 -7.29
CA LEU A 81 -6.29 -0.62 -5.82
C LEU A 81 -5.61 -1.90 -5.32
N LYS A 82 -4.93 -2.67 -6.17
CA LYS A 82 -4.25 -3.92 -5.79
C LYS A 82 -2.74 -3.73 -5.76
N LEU A 83 -2.11 -4.39 -4.79
CA LEU A 83 -0.67 -4.48 -4.63
C LEU A 83 -0.31 -5.95 -4.38
N VAL A 84 0.64 -6.48 -5.13
CA VAL A 84 1.19 -7.83 -4.89
C VAL A 84 2.67 -7.69 -4.57
N VAL A 85 3.12 -8.26 -3.45
CA VAL A 85 4.51 -8.15 -2.99
C VAL A 85 5.14 -9.53 -2.85
N ASP A 86 6.39 -9.64 -3.28
CA ASP A 86 7.22 -10.83 -3.06
C ASP A 86 8.02 -10.68 -1.75
N PHE A 87 7.53 -11.33 -0.68
CA PHE A 87 8.22 -11.41 0.61
C PHE A 87 9.15 -12.62 0.73
N SER A 88 9.31 -13.44 -0.31
CA SER A 88 10.18 -14.63 -0.26
C SER A 88 11.65 -14.34 0.06
N PRO A 89 12.27 -13.18 -0.31
CA PRO A 89 13.62 -12.85 0.13
C PRO A 89 13.76 -12.70 1.66
N LYS A 90 12.64 -12.51 2.38
CA LYS A 90 12.57 -12.51 3.85
C LYS A 90 12.08 -13.83 4.45
N GLY A 91 11.77 -14.84 3.63
CA GLY A 91 11.16 -16.09 4.05
C GLY A 91 9.63 -16.10 4.08
N GLY A 92 8.96 -15.05 3.59
CA GLY A 92 7.51 -14.98 3.46
C GLY A 92 6.95 -15.54 2.13
N PRO A 93 5.65 -15.35 1.87
CA PRO A 93 5.06 -15.73 0.59
C PRO A 93 5.54 -14.83 -0.56
N SER A 94 5.66 -15.39 -1.77
CA SER A 94 6.12 -14.64 -2.95
C SER A 94 5.05 -13.81 -3.66
N ASN A 95 3.81 -13.90 -3.20
CA ASN A 95 2.65 -13.31 -3.85
C ASN A 95 1.60 -12.82 -2.83
N LEU A 96 2.01 -12.08 -1.80
CA LEU A 96 1.06 -11.55 -0.83
C LEU A 96 0.21 -10.44 -1.49
N ASN A 97 -1.09 -10.68 -1.59
CA ASN A 97 -2.05 -9.72 -2.16
C ASN A 97 -2.52 -8.73 -1.09
N GLY A 98 -2.43 -7.45 -1.40
CA GLY A 98 -2.98 -6.33 -0.64
C GLY A 98 -3.98 -5.52 -1.48
N THR A 99 -4.99 -4.96 -0.83
CA THR A 99 -5.94 -4.01 -1.43
C THR A 99 -5.93 -2.70 -0.66
N TYR A 100 -5.82 -1.58 -1.36
CA TYR A 100 -5.92 -0.28 -0.72
C TYR A 100 -7.37 0.03 -0.34
N SER A 101 -7.62 0.22 0.96
CA SER A 101 -8.87 0.73 1.48
C SER A 101 -8.76 2.24 1.65
N VAL A 102 -9.46 3.00 0.81
CA VAL A 102 -9.53 4.47 0.91
C VAL A 102 -10.18 4.89 2.22
N GLU A 103 -11.24 4.19 2.66
CA GLU A 103 -11.95 4.46 3.91
C GLU A 103 -11.05 4.29 5.14
N ARG A 104 -10.27 3.21 5.18
CA ARG A 104 -9.36 2.92 6.30
C ARG A 104 -8.00 3.60 6.17
N ASN A 105 -7.74 4.24 5.03
CA ASN A 105 -6.43 4.75 4.64
C ASN A 105 -5.30 3.72 4.88
N ALA A 106 -5.53 2.48 4.41
CA ALA A 106 -4.69 1.32 4.76
C ALA A 106 -4.59 0.32 3.60
N ILE A 107 -3.50 -0.46 3.59
CA ILE A 107 -3.37 -1.66 2.75
C ILE A 107 -3.90 -2.84 3.56
N VAL A 108 -4.97 -3.47 3.09
CA VAL A 108 -5.56 -4.66 3.70
C VAL A 108 -5.02 -5.89 2.98
N TRP A 109 -4.30 -6.73 3.71
CA TRP A 109 -3.64 -7.93 3.19
C TRP A 109 -4.56 -9.15 3.25
N GLN A 110 -4.35 -10.10 2.34
CA GLN A 110 -5.14 -11.34 2.26
C GLN A 110 -5.01 -12.25 3.49
N ASP A 111 -3.97 -12.08 4.30
CA ASP A 111 -3.74 -12.81 5.55
C ASP A 111 -4.47 -12.19 6.75
N GLY A 112 -5.19 -11.09 6.55
CA GLY A 112 -5.92 -10.37 7.59
C GLY A 112 -5.12 -9.23 8.24
N ASN A 113 -3.83 -9.05 7.93
CA ASN A 113 -3.08 -7.89 8.39
C ASN A 113 -3.55 -6.61 7.68
N ALA A 114 -3.39 -5.46 8.33
CA ALA A 114 -3.73 -4.16 7.75
C ALA A 114 -2.66 -3.12 8.08
N TRP A 115 -1.96 -2.67 7.04
CA TRP A 115 -0.95 -1.64 7.17
C TRP A 115 -1.59 -0.26 7.05
N THR A 116 -1.65 0.50 8.15
CA THR A 116 -2.33 1.80 8.17
C THR A 116 -1.35 2.90 7.79
N LYS A 117 -1.72 3.73 6.81
CA LYS A 117 -0.85 4.81 6.31
C LYS A 117 -0.60 5.83 7.42
N ILE A 118 0.66 6.24 7.57
CA ILE A 118 1.11 7.21 8.57
C ILE A 118 1.76 8.40 7.88
N ASN A 119 1.59 9.58 8.49
CA ASN A 119 2.08 10.86 7.99
C ASN A 119 3.55 11.09 8.36
#